data_AF-A0A836QAQ9-F1
#
_entry.id   AF-A0A836QAQ9-F1
#
_cell.length_a   1.000
_cell.length_b   1.000
_cell.length_c   1.000
_cell.angle_alpha   90.00
_cell.angle_beta   90.00
_cell.angle_gamma   90.00
#
_symmetry.space_group_name_H-M   'P 1'
#
loop_
_entity.id
_entity.type
_entity.pdbx_description
1 polymer ?
#
loop_
_entity_poly.entity_id
_entity_poly.type
_entity_poly.pdbx_seq_one_letter_code
_entity_poly.pdbx_strand_id
1 'polypeptide(L)' 'MKFSAKTSTSNEWKAVISAITTLVEEATFEATVEGISFRGMDPSHVALIDISWPNSAFEKYDCD' A
#
# COMPACT_ATOMS: atom_id res chain seq x y z
N MET A 1 -7.50 17.89 0.19
CA MET A 1 -7.27 16.49 0.56
C MET A 1 -6.06 16.44 1.46
N LYS A 2 -6.21 15.85 2.64
CA LYS A 2 -5.13 15.72 3.63
C LYS A 2 -4.96 14.23 3.93
N PHE A 3 -3.74 13.75 3.82
CA PHE A 3 -3.40 12.34 4.09
C PHE A 3 -2.18 12.27 5.01
N SER A 4 -2.27 11.48 6.08
CA SER A 4 -1.17 11.18 6.99
C SER A 4 -1.33 9.77 7.57
N ALA A 5 -0.30 8.95 7.45
CA ALA A 5 -0.25 7.62 8.04
C ALA A 5 1.10 7.43 8.77
N LYS A 6 1.07 6.78 9.93
CA LYS A 6 2.26 6.44 10.72
C LYS A 6 2.21 4.99 11.18
N THR A 7 3.20 4.20 10.80
CA THR A 7 3.43 2.85 11.33
C THR A 7 4.34 2.91 12.56
N SER A 8 4.34 1.84 13.35
CA SER A 8 5.22 1.71 14.52
C SER A 8 6.69 1.59 14.13
N THR A 9 6.97 0.92 13.02
CA THR A 9 8.31 0.75 12.46
C THR A 9 8.31 0.93 10.94
N SER A 10 9.49 1.09 10.34
CA SER A 10 9.62 1.14 8.88
C SER A 10 9.51 -0.22 8.19
N ASN A 11 9.47 -1.31 8.96
CA ASN A 11 9.71 -2.65 8.42
C ASN A 11 8.55 -3.16 7.59
N GLU A 12 7.30 -2.94 8.02
CA GLU A 12 6.13 -3.34 7.25
C GLU A 12 6.10 -2.62 5.89
N TRP A 13 6.38 -1.32 5.89
CA TRP A 13 6.38 -0.53 4.65
C TRP A 13 7.45 -1.01 3.68
N LYS A 14 8.66 -1.28 4.18
CA LYS A 14 9.75 -1.84 3.36
C LYS A 14 9.37 -3.19 2.77
N ALA A 15 8.78 -4.09 3.56
CA ALA A 15 8.36 -5.40 3.09
C ALA A 15 7.31 -5.30 1.97
N VAL A 16 6.31 -4.42 2.14
CA VAL A 16 5.26 -4.16 1.14
C VAL A 16 5.86 -3.61 -0.14
N ILE A 17 6.71 -2.57 -0.07
CA ILE A 17 7.33 -1.98 -1.25
C ILE A 17 8.25 -2.97 -1.96
N SER A 18 9.07 -3.74 -1.23
CA SER A 18 9.92 -4.78 -1.82
C SER A 18 9.11 -5.81 -2.61
N ALA A 19 7.94 -6.22 -2.11
CA ALA A 19 7.04 -7.14 -2.83
C ALA A 19 6.44 -6.52 -4.10
N ILE A 20 6.16 -5.21 -4.11
CA ILE A 20 5.60 -4.52 -5.27
C ILE A 20 6.66 -4.29 -6.36
N THR A 21 7.88 -3.90 -5.97
CA THR A 21 8.97 -3.58 -6.92
C THR A 21 9.46 -4.75 -7.77
N THR A 22 9.12 -6.00 -7.40
CA THR A 22 9.44 -7.17 -8.23
C THR A 22 8.49 -7.35 -9.42
N LEU A 23 7.36 -6.64 -9.42
CA LEU A 23 6.24 -6.89 -10.32
C LEU A 23 5.88 -5.68 -11.17
N VAL A 24 6.00 -4.45 -10.64
CA VAL A 24 5.68 -3.23 -11.38
C VAL A 24 6.77 -2.16 -11.23
N GLU A 25 6.99 -1.38 -12.28
CA GLU A 25 7.90 -0.22 -12.25
C GLU A 25 7.25 0.99 -11.56
N GLU A 26 5.93 1.14 -11.73
CA GLU A 26 5.13 2.21 -11.12
C GLU A 26 3.94 1.61 -10.37
N ALA A 27 3.66 2.14 -9.18
CA ALA A 27 2.58 1.66 -8.31
C ALA A 27 1.66 2.81 -7.93
N THR A 28 0.36 2.63 -8.14
CA THR A 28 -0.68 3.56 -7.68
C THR A 28 -1.32 3.01 -6.42
N PHE A 29 -1.18 3.74 -5.32
CA PHE A 29 -1.84 3.41 -4.04
C PHE A 29 -3.12 4.23 -3.90
N GLU A 30 -4.18 3.58 -3.45
CA GLU A 30 -5.44 4.23 -3.11
C GLU A 30 -5.53 4.37 -1.59
N ALA A 31 -5.59 5.61 -1.10
CA ALA A 31 -5.79 5.92 0.31
C ALA A 31 -7.23 6.41 0.52
N THR A 32 -7.96 5.74 1.39
CA THR A 32 -9.33 6.07 1.80
C THR A 32 -9.43 6.14 3.31
N VAL A 33 -10.58 6.53 3.85
CA VAL A 33 -10.84 6.45 5.30
C VAL A 33 -10.69 5.04 5.89
N GLU A 34 -10.83 4.00 5.07
CA GLU A 34 -10.73 2.59 5.49
C GLU A 34 -9.27 2.11 5.57
N GLY A 35 -8.36 2.72 4.81
CA GLY A 35 -6.94 2.38 4.78
C GLY A 35 -6.29 2.64 3.43
N ILE A 36 -5.14 1.99 3.22
CA ILE A 36 -4.37 2.06 1.97
C ILE A 36 -4.52 0.72 1.24
N SER A 37 -4.77 0.77 -0.06
CA SER A 37 -4.79 -0.41 -0.91
C SER A 37 -3.91 -0.23 -2.15
N PHE A 38 -3.46 -1.35 -2.70
CA PHE A 38 -2.75 -1.43 -3.97
C PHE A 38 -3.23 -2.68 -4.71
N ARG A 39 -3.55 -2.51 -5.99
CA ARG A 39 -3.82 -3.62 -6.89
C ARG A 39 -3.05 -3.41 -8.17
N GLY A 40 -2.21 -4.37 -8.52
CA GLY A 40 -1.36 -4.30 -9.71
C GLY A 40 -1.19 -5.67 -10.35
N MET A 41 -1.11 -5.68 -11.68
CA MET A 41 -0.75 -6.87 -12.45
C MET A 41 0.68 -6.74 -12.96
N ASP A 42 1.35 -7.88 -13.09
CA ASP A 42 2.65 -7.92 -13.77
C ASP A 42 2.50 -7.56 -15.27
N PRO A 43 3.60 -7.19 -15.97
CA PRO A 43 3.53 -6.79 -17.38
C PRO A 43 2.92 -7.85 -18.31
N SER A 44 3.07 -9.13 -17.98
CA SER A 44 2.49 -10.24 -18.75
C SER A 44 1.02 -10.50 -18.44
N HIS A 45 0.44 -9.82 -17.45
CA HIS A 45 -0.95 -9.94 -17.01
C HIS A 45 -1.32 -11.36 -16.53
N VAL A 46 -0.36 -12.08 -15.94
CA VAL A 46 -0.53 -13.46 -15.44
C VAL A 46 -0.69 -13.48 -13.91
N ALA A 47 0.00 -12.58 -13.22
CA ALA A 47 0.01 -12.48 -11.76
C ALA A 47 -0.58 -11.15 -11.32
N LEU A 48 -1.40 -11.20 -10.27
CA LEU A 48 -1.99 -10.05 -9.62
C LEU A 48 -1.51 -9.99 -8.17
N ILE A 49 -1.05 -8.80 -7.76
CA ILE A 49 -0.89 -8.46 -6.36
C ILE A 49 -2.12 -7.66 -5.93
N ASP A 50 -2.70 -8.07 -4.81
CA ASP A 50 -3.72 -7.33 -4.09
C ASP A 50 -3.24 -7.11 -2.65
N ILE A 51 -3.03 -5.86 -2.27
CA ILE A 51 -2.58 -5.46 -0.93
C ILE A 51 -3.66 -4.58 -0.32
N SER A 52 -4.07 -4.96 0.89
CA SER A 52 -4.99 -4.19 1.73
C SER A 52 -4.34 -3.93 3.07
N TRP A 53 -4.17 -2.64 3.40
CA TRP A 53 -3.59 -2.19 4.66
C TRP A 53 -4.63 -1.34 5.41
N PRO A 54 -5.37 -1.94 6.36
CA PRO A 54 -6.46 -1.25 7.05
C PRO A 54 -5.94 -0.13 7.95
N ASN A 55 -6.76 0.91 8.15
CA ASN A 55 -6.42 2.07 9.00
C ASN A 55 -6.00 1.67 10.44
N SER A 56 -6.55 0.55 10.95
CA SER A 56 -6.30 0.01 12.28
C SER A 56 -4.89 -0.56 12.46
N ALA A 57 -4.17 -0.81 11.37
CA ALA A 57 -2.79 -1.26 11.41
C ALA A 57 -1.76 -0.12 11.57
N PHE A 58 -2.21 1.14 11.52
CA PHE A 58 -1.36 2.31 11.71
C PHE A 58 -1.50 2.87 13.14
N GLU A 59 -0.42 3.41 13.70
CA GLU A 59 -0.47 4.15 14.97
C GLU A 59 -1.28 5.44 14.85
N LYS A 60 -1.21 6.07 13.67
CA LYS A 60 -2.00 7.24 13.30
C LYS A 60 -2.38 7.13 11.84
N TYR A 61 -3.62 7.43 11.53
CA TYR A 61 -4.14 7.46 10.17
C TYR A 61 -5.17 8.60 10.05
N ASP A 62 -4.98 9.47 9.07
CA ASP A 62 -5.79 10.65 8.78
C ASP A 62 -5.95 10.73 7.26
N CYS A 63 -7.18 10.72 6.76
CA CYS A 63 -7.48 10.72 5.33
C CYS A 63 -8.81 11.45 5.08
N ASP A 64 -8.70 12.72 4.66
CA ASP A 64 -9.81 13.65 4.40
C ASP A 64 -9.82 14.14 2.93
#